data_AF-A0A3D3Q9Y4-F1
#
_entry.id   AF-A0A3D3Q9Y4-F1
#
_cell.length_a   1.000
_cell.length_b   1.000
_cell.length_c   1.000
_cell.angle_alpha   90.00
_cell.angle_beta   90.00
_cell.angle_gamma   90.00
#
_symmetry.space_group_name_H-M   'P 1'
#
loop_
_entity.id
_entity.type
_entity.pdbx_description
1 polymer ?
#
loop_
_entity_poly.entity_id
_entity_poly.type
_entity_poly.pdbx_seq_one_letter_code
_entity_poly.pdbx_strand_id
1 'polypeptide(L)'
;SRYQDPKDLEEARLRDPIERVEAYLRERGLWSAEREKEFKAVAAQEIEDALAEAQKVPPPQPSQIFDNVFAELTPRQAAQRREMLGRD
;
A
#
# COMPACT_ATOMS: atom_id res chain seq x y z
N SER A 1 -18.64 -10.26 2.96
CA SER A 1 -19.04 -11.68 3.06
C SER A 1 -19.30 -12.21 4.49
N ARG A 2 -19.34 -11.39 5.55
CA ARG A 2 -20.01 -11.75 6.82
C ARG A 2 -21.13 -10.79 7.23
N TYR A 3 -21.13 -9.57 6.69
CA TYR A 3 -22.07 -8.49 7.02
C TYR A 3 -22.53 -7.68 5.80
N GLN A 4 -22.21 -8.15 4.60
CA GLN A 4 -22.54 -7.47 3.36
C GLN A 4 -23.39 -8.43 2.54
N ASP A 5 -24.57 -7.97 2.12
CA ASP A 5 -25.43 -8.73 1.22
C ASP A 5 -24.67 -8.96 -0.10
N PRO A 6 -24.56 -10.21 -0.56
CA PRO A 6 -23.99 -10.51 -1.88
C PRO A 6 -24.64 -9.70 -3.02
N LYS A 7 -25.93 -9.35 -2.92
CA LYS A 7 -26.63 -8.55 -3.93
C LYS A 7 -26.05 -7.14 -4.05
N ASP A 8 -25.79 -6.48 -2.93
CA ASP A 8 -25.20 -5.13 -2.93
C ASP A 8 -23.81 -5.14 -3.58
N LEU A 9 -23.04 -6.22 -3.37
CA LEU A 9 -21.72 -6.39 -3.99
C LEU A 9 -21.83 -6.56 -5.51
N GLU A 10 -22.77 -7.36 -5.99
CA GLU A 10 -23.00 -7.54 -7.42
C GLU A 10 -23.53 -6.25 -8.08
N GLU A 11 -24.44 -5.52 -7.43
CA GLU A 11 -24.90 -4.20 -7.91
C GLU A 11 -23.79 -3.15 -7.94
N ALA A 12 -22.83 -3.23 -7.02
CA ALA A 12 -21.65 -2.36 -7.02
C ALA A 12 -20.68 -2.73 -8.16
N ARG A 13 -20.50 -4.03 -8.44
CA ARG A 13 -19.67 -4.52 -9.56
C ARG A 13 -20.16 -4.00 -10.91
N LEU A 14 -21.47 -3.96 -11.12
CA LEU A 14 -22.07 -3.40 -12.34
C LEU A 14 -21.80 -1.89 -12.55
N ARG A 15 -21.31 -1.20 -11.52
CA ARG A 15 -21.01 0.23 -11.53
C ARG A 15 -19.52 0.51 -11.39
N ASP A 16 -18.67 -0.44 -11.79
CA ASP A 16 -17.23 -0.26 -11.74
C ASP A 16 -16.80 0.96 -12.58
N PRO A 17 -16.18 1.98 -11.96
CA PRO A 17 -15.74 3.17 -12.68
C PRO A 17 -14.64 2.88 -13.71
N ILE A 18 -13.82 1.85 -13.49
CA ILE A 18 -12.75 1.45 -14.42
C ILE A 18 -13.38 0.93 -15.71
N GLU A 19 -14.30 -0.04 -15.61
CA GLU A 19 -15.00 -0.59 -16.79
C GLU A 19 -15.74 0.51 -17.56
N ARG A 20 -16.39 1.43 -16.84
CA ARG A 20 -17.08 2.57 -17.44
C ARG A 20 -16.14 3.48 -18.25
N VAL A 21 -14.95 3.77 -17.73
CA VAL A 21 -13.97 4.62 -18.40
C VAL A 21 -13.30 3.87 -19.57
N GLU A 22 -13.00 2.58 -19.40
CA GLU A 22 -12.46 1.74 -20.48
C GLU A 22 -13.41 1.69 -21.68
N ALA A 23 -14.70 1.47 -21.45
CA ALA A 23 -15.72 1.47 -22.51
C ALA A 23 -15.75 2.82 -23.26
N TYR A 24 -15.79 3.93 -22.51
CA TYR A 24 -15.77 5.28 -23.07
C TYR A 24 -14.55 5.56 -23.95
N LEU A 25 -13.37 5.06 -23.55
CA LEU A 25 -12.12 5.22 -24.29
C LEU A 25 -12.03 4.27 -25.49
N ARG A 26 -12.54 3.04 -25.39
CA ARG A 26 -12.63 2.09 -26.50
C ARG A 26 -13.52 2.62 -27.62
N GLU A 27 -14.67 3.22 -27.30
CA GLU A 27 -15.55 3.88 -28.27
C GLU A 27 -14.86 5.01 -29.06
N ARG A 28 -13.82 5.61 -28.48
CA ARG A 28 -13.03 6.69 -29.09
C ARG A 28 -11.75 6.19 -29.77
N GLY A 29 -11.50 4.88 -29.78
CA GLY A 29 -10.27 4.29 -30.30
C GLY A 29 -9.02 4.63 -29.48
N LEU A 30 -9.18 5.08 -28.23
CA LEU A 30 -8.07 5.47 -27.34
C LEU A 30 -7.61 4.33 -26.43
N TRP A 31 -8.40 3.25 -26.34
CA TRP A 31 -8.11 2.07 -25.54
C TRP A 31 -8.35 0.80 -26.36
N SER A 32 -7.49 -0.21 -26.17
CA SER A 32 -7.59 -1.51 -26.84
C SER A 32 -7.15 -2.63 -25.88
N ALA A 33 -7.43 -3.88 -26.23
CA ALA A 33 -7.03 -5.04 -25.42
C ALA A 33 -5.51 -5.17 -25.33
N GLU A 34 -4.79 -4.82 -26.40
CA GLU A 34 -3.33 -4.81 -26.44
C GLU A 34 -2.77 -3.76 -25.48
N ARG A 35 -3.32 -2.55 -25.51
CA ARG A 35 -2.92 -1.45 -24.61
C ARG A 35 -3.21 -1.77 -23.15
N GLU A 36 -4.35 -2.40 -22.88
CA GLU A 36 -4.71 -2.85 -21.54
C GLU A 36 -3.72 -3.91 -21.02
N LYS A 37 -3.35 -4.88 -21.87
CA LYS A 37 -2.36 -5.91 -21.52
C LYS A 37 -1.00 -5.29 -21.22
N GLU A 38 -0.53 -4.37 -22.05
CA GLU A 38 0.74 -3.66 -21.84
C GLU A 38 0.70 -2.85 -20.54
N PHE A 39 -0.36 -2.08 -20.32
CA PHE A 39 -0.55 -1.29 -19.11
C PHE A 39 -0.52 -2.15 -17.84
N LYS A 40 -1.24 -3.28 -17.84
CA LYS A 40 -1.25 -4.22 -16.71
C LYS A 40 0.12 -4.84 -16.46
N ALA A 41 0.90 -5.13 -17.51
CA ALA A 41 2.26 -5.64 -17.37
C ALA A 41 3.19 -4.61 -16.74
N VAL A 42 3.11 -3.34 -17.16
CA VAL A 42 3.88 -2.23 -16.56
C VAL A 42 3.51 -2.05 -15.09
N ALA A 43 2.21 -1.95 -14.78
CA ALA A 43 1.75 -1.78 -13.40
C ALA A 43 2.17 -2.96 -12.49
N ALA A 44 2.14 -4.19 -13.00
CA ALA A 44 2.63 -5.36 -12.27
C ALA A 44 4.14 -5.25 -11.98
N GLN A 45 4.93 -4.83 -12.96
CA GLN A 45 6.36 -4.63 -12.77
C GLN A 45 6.66 -3.52 -11.74
N GLU A 46 5.93 -2.40 -11.78
CA GLU A 46 6.07 -1.33 -10.79
C GLU A 46 5.79 -1.82 -9.37
N ILE A 47 4.79 -2.70 -9.19
CA ILE A 47 4.48 -3.31 -7.89
C ILE A 47 5.63 -4.21 -7.43
N GLU A 48 6.16 -5.07 -8.31
CA GLU A 48 7.28 -5.96 -7.99
C GLU A 48 8.54 -5.17 -7.60
N ASP A 49 8.85 -4.10 -8.35
CA ASP A 49 10.00 -3.24 -8.07
C ASP A 49 9.84 -2.52 -6.73
N ALA A 50 8.65 -2.01 -6.43
CA ALA A 50 8.35 -1.37 -5.16
C ALA A 50 8.44 -2.35 -3.98
N LEU A 51 7.98 -3.60 -4.17
CA LEU A 51 8.12 -4.65 -3.17
C LEU A 51 9.59 -5.03 -2.95
N ALA A 52 10.36 -5.17 -4.01
CA ALA A 52 11.79 -5.46 -3.94
C ALA A 52 12.55 -4.35 -3.21
N GLU A 53 12.20 -3.08 -3.47
CA GLU A 53 12.80 -1.95 -2.76
C GLU A 53 12.41 -1.92 -1.28
N ALA A 54 11.13 -2.14 -0.96
CA ALA A 54 10.67 -2.20 0.43
C ALA A 54 11.35 -3.31 1.23
N GLN A 55 11.63 -4.47 0.60
CA GLN A 55 12.29 -5.60 1.25
C GLN A 55 13.79 -5.35 1.54
N LYS A 56 14.44 -4.42 0.83
CA LYS A 56 15.83 -4.02 1.14
C LYS A 56 15.93 -3.20 2.42
N VAL A 57 14.82 -2.62 2.87
CA VAL A 57 14.79 -1.85 4.11
C VAL A 57 15.04 -2.80 5.29
N PRO A 58 16.10 -2.59 6.09
CA PRO A 58 16.37 -3.46 7.22
C PRO A 58 15.22 -3.37 8.24
N PRO A 59 14.98 -4.45 9.02
CA PRO A 59 14.03 -4.38 10.13
C PRO A 59 14.35 -3.20 11.06
N PRO A 60 13.33 -2.55 11.64
CA PRO A 60 13.56 -1.47 12.58
C PRO A 60 14.36 -1.98 13.79
N GLN A 61 15.30 -1.17 14.24
CA GLN A 61 16.03 -1.41 15.49
C GLN A 61 15.05 -1.35 16.66
N PRO A 62 15.18 -2.23 17.68
CA PRO A 62 14.27 -2.23 18.82
C PRO A 62 14.16 -0.86 19.52
N SER A 63 15.22 -0.04 19.49
CA SER A 63 15.23 1.28 20.12
C SER A 63 14.36 2.31 19.39
N GLN A 64 13.99 2.05 18.14
CA GLN A 64 13.12 2.93 17.35
C GLN A 64 11.69 2.96 17.89
N ILE A 65 11.31 2.05 18.79
CA ILE A 65 10.03 2.10 19.50
C ILE A 65 9.85 3.39 20.33
N PHE A 66 10.95 4.04 20.72
CA PHE A 66 10.94 5.29 21.48
C PHE A 66 10.94 6.54 20.58
N ASP A 67 11.20 6.38 19.29
CA ASP A 67 11.25 7.50 18.34
C ASP A 67 9.81 7.94 17.99
N ASN A 68 9.61 9.25 17.79
CA ASN A 68 8.35 9.86 17.36
C ASN A 68 7.13 9.68 18.29
N VAL A 69 7.32 9.23 19.55
CA VAL A 69 6.23 9.17 20.55
C VAL A 69 5.84 10.57 21.05
N PHE A 70 6.84 11.44 21.22
CA PHE A 70 6.71 12.86 21.52
C PHE A 70 7.72 13.63 20.68
N ALA A 71 7.58 14.96 20.62
CA ALA A 71 8.58 15.82 19.96
C ALA A 71 10.00 15.63 20.55
N GLU A 72 10.08 15.41 21.87
CA GLU A 72 11.31 15.08 22.58
C GLU A 72 11.06 13.90 23.53
N LEU A 73 12.08 13.06 23.75
CA LEU A 73 11.96 11.95 24.69
C LEU A 73 11.74 12.49 26.11
N THR A 74 10.72 11.97 26.79
CA THR A 74 10.60 12.21 28.24
C THR A 74 11.80 11.59 28.98
N PRO A 75 12.15 12.09 30.17
CA PRO A 75 13.25 11.53 30.96
C PRO A 75 13.10 10.01 31.20
N ARG A 76 11.86 9.54 31.40
CA ARG A 76 11.54 8.11 31.55
C ARG A 76 11.85 7.31 30.29
N GLN A 77 11.42 7.79 29.12
CA GLN A 77 11.69 7.11 27.84
C GLN A 77 13.19 7.10 27.51
N ALA A 78 13.91 8.17 27.83
CA ALA A 78 15.36 8.22 27.66
C ALA A 78 16.09 7.19 28.53
N ALA A 79 15.63 6.98 29.78
CA ALA A 79 16.15 5.93 30.66
C ALA A 79 15.87 4.53 30.10
N GLN A 80 14.62 4.25 29.72
CA GLN A 80 14.22 2.96 29.13
C GLN A 80 15.00 2.64 27.85
N ARG A 81 15.27 3.65 27.01
CA ARG A 81 16.08 3.47 25.79
C ARG A 81 17.53 3.11 26.09
N ARG A 82 18.13 3.64 27.16
CA ARG A 82 19.51 3.30 27.56
C ARG A 82 19.60 1.88 28.12
N GLU A 83 18.68 1.51 28.99
CA GLU A 83 18.56 0.17 29.57
C GLU A 83 18.42 -0.88 28.45
N MET A 84 17.54 -0.63 27.48
CA MET A 84 17.31 -1.52 26.33
C MET A 84 18.55 -1.68 25.43
N LEU A 85 19.43 -0.68 25.39
CA LEU A 85 20.67 -0.71 24.62
C LEU A 85 21.87 -1.25 25.41
N GLY A 86 21.69 -1.60 26.69
CA GLY A 86 22.77 -2.08 27.58
C GLY A 86 23.86 -1.02 27.83
N ARG A 87 23.47 0.27 27.87
CA ARG A 87 24.39 1.41 28.05
C ARG A 87 24.34 2.03 29.45
N ASP A 88 24.05 1.21 30.46
CA ASP A 88 24.02 1.63 31.86
C ASP A 88 25.42 1.66 32.50
#